data_AF-A0A6G9CKR4-F1
#
_entry.id   AF-A0A6G9CKR4-F1
#
_cell.length_a   1.000
_cell.length_b   1.000
_cell.length_c   1.000
_cell.angle_alpha   90.00
_cell.angle_beta   90.00
_cell.angle_gamma   90.00
#
_symmetry.space_group_name_H-M   'P 1'
#
loop_
_entity.id
_entity.type
_entity.pdbx_description
1 polymer ?
#
loop_
_entity_poly.entity_id
_entity_poly.type
_entity_poly.pdbx_seq_one_letter_code
_entity_poly.pdbx_strand_id
1 'polypeptide(L)'
;MSMTVINEIFAKPIDRSIEGVIKADDTSQLSTEVEEYVLTNEAAKGVEQVLEAYTNYTNANGVWISGFFGSGKSHLLKMLAHLLGDIDGLDYPRAGVCTQFRTKADGAFLPALIDKAERIEAKSLLFNIDQKATLISKDQNDALLKVFVKIFDESRGYYGNQGHIARFERDLDFRDQYVAFQEAFEQIAGIPWSQGREQTALEAGNIDKAFTEVNGAESLGIIRQYSANYSVSIEDFADEVATWLDQQPDGYRLNFFVDEVGQFIGTHTQLMLNLQTIAESLATKCRGRAWIFVTSQEDMEKVGGDRTKQQANDFSKIQARFKNRLKLTSQDVEEVIRKRLLAKADGASTEVEAIYNAEHANFKTLFDFVEGRHYPNYRDERHFVGTYPFVGYQFPLFQAAIESISDHNIFEGRNSSVGERSMLGVVQEVATGPR
;
A
#
# COMPACT_ATOMS: atom_id res chain seq x y z
N MET A 1 14.18 -38.57 -27.37
CA MET A 1 14.20 -37.48 -26.38
C MET A 1 13.11 -37.80 -25.39
N SER A 2 13.43 -38.14 -24.13
CA SER A 2 12.39 -38.28 -23.13
C SER A 2 11.67 -36.94 -22.98
N MET A 3 10.34 -36.93 -23.03
CA MET A 3 9.58 -35.75 -22.65
C MET A 3 9.88 -35.45 -21.19
N THR A 4 10.77 -34.49 -20.95
CA THR A 4 10.93 -33.85 -19.64
C THR A 4 9.53 -33.51 -19.14
N VAL A 5 9.15 -34.00 -17.96
CA VAL A 5 7.82 -33.69 -17.42
C VAL A 5 7.79 -32.18 -17.19
N ILE A 6 6.69 -31.49 -17.55
CA ILE A 6 6.62 -30.01 -17.48
C ILE A 6 7.09 -29.48 -16.12
N ASN A 7 6.83 -30.22 -15.03
CA ASN A 7 7.21 -29.82 -13.69
C ASN A 7 8.74 -29.79 -13.44
N GLU A 8 9.52 -30.55 -14.23
CA GLU A 8 10.97 -30.67 -14.08
C GLU A 8 11.74 -29.53 -14.79
N ILE A 9 11.06 -28.70 -15.59
CA ILE A 9 11.70 -27.61 -16.34
C ILE A 9 11.89 -26.34 -15.51
N PHE A 10 11.25 -26.25 -14.34
CA PHE A 10 11.22 -25.03 -13.52
C PHE A 10 12.32 -25.04 -12.44
N ALA A 11 12.95 -23.89 -12.21
CA ALA A 11 14.03 -23.72 -11.25
C ALA A 11 13.60 -23.94 -9.79
N LYS A 12 12.33 -23.67 -9.49
CA LYS A 12 11.72 -23.87 -8.18
C LYS A 12 10.49 -24.77 -8.34
N PRO A 13 10.13 -25.58 -7.32
CA PRO A 13 8.91 -26.37 -7.35
C PRO A 13 7.70 -25.49 -7.65
N ILE A 14 6.89 -25.90 -8.63
CA ILE A 14 5.76 -25.10 -9.11
C ILE A 14 4.54 -25.25 -8.20
N ASP A 15 4.47 -26.30 -7.39
CA ASP A 15 3.42 -26.60 -6.40
C ASP A 15 3.69 -25.98 -5.01
N ARG A 16 4.79 -25.25 -4.85
CA ARG A 16 5.12 -24.59 -3.57
C ARG A 16 4.03 -23.60 -3.17
N SER A 17 3.79 -23.44 -1.87
CA SER A 17 2.85 -22.42 -1.40
C SER A 17 3.32 -21.03 -1.82
N ILE A 18 2.44 -20.28 -2.49
CA ILE A 18 2.69 -18.88 -2.83
C ILE A 18 1.60 -18.04 -2.17
N GLU A 19 2.01 -17.08 -1.33
CA GLU A 19 1.06 -16.11 -0.79
C GLU A 19 0.55 -15.21 -1.91
N GLY A 20 -0.68 -15.47 -2.35
CA GLY A 20 -1.35 -14.69 -3.39
C GLY A 20 -2.01 -13.42 -2.86
N VAL A 21 -2.00 -13.18 -1.53
CA VAL A 21 -2.67 -12.05 -0.88
C VAL A 21 -1.74 -11.45 0.15
N ILE A 22 -1.51 -10.15 0.02
CA ILE A 22 -0.67 -9.42 0.96
C ILE A 22 -1.57 -8.53 1.77
N LYS A 23 -1.63 -8.80 3.06
CA LYS A 23 -2.32 -7.95 4.01
C LYS A 23 -1.33 -6.90 4.50
N ALA A 24 -1.81 -5.66 4.57
CA ALA A 24 -1.01 -4.52 5.05
C ALA A 24 -0.60 -4.67 6.52
N ASP A 25 -1.37 -5.43 7.31
CA ASP A 25 -1.19 -5.69 8.74
C ASP A 25 -0.50 -7.03 9.06
N ASP A 26 -0.30 -7.92 8.09
CA ASP A 26 0.36 -9.21 8.30
C ASP A 26 1.86 -9.11 8.04
N THR A 27 2.64 -9.35 9.09
CA THR A 27 4.08 -9.14 9.11
C THR A 27 4.86 -10.39 9.50
N SER A 28 4.13 -11.49 9.73
CA SER A 28 4.67 -12.77 10.21
C SER A 28 5.63 -13.46 9.22
N GLN A 29 5.69 -12.99 7.96
CA GLN A 29 6.55 -13.54 6.90
C GLN A 29 7.23 -12.47 6.02
N LEU A 30 7.44 -11.25 6.54
CA LEU A 30 7.96 -10.15 5.75
C LEU A 30 9.32 -10.43 5.08
N SER A 31 10.22 -11.18 5.73
CA SER A 31 11.51 -11.57 5.12
C SER A 31 11.31 -12.38 3.84
N THR A 32 10.48 -13.41 3.89
CA THR A 32 10.12 -14.26 2.74
C THR A 32 9.43 -13.43 1.66
N GLU A 33 8.50 -12.56 2.06
CA GLU A 33 7.78 -11.68 1.12
C GLU A 33 8.74 -10.76 0.36
N VAL A 34 9.65 -10.09 1.08
CA VAL A 34 10.67 -9.22 0.50
C VAL A 34 11.62 -10.01 -0.39
N GLU A 35 12.01 -11.23 -0.02
CA GLU A 35 12.86 -12.11 -0.84
C GLU A 35 12.16 -12.58 -2.11
N GLU A 36 10.87 -12.91 -2.04
CA GLU A 36 10.10 -13.39 -3.18
C GLU A 36 9.53 -12.28 -4.07
N TYR A 37 9.52 -11.02 -3.60
CA TYR A 37 9.05 -9.89 -4.39
C TYR A 37 9.82 -9.78 -5.70
N VAL A 38 9.11 -9.74 -6.84
CA VAL A 38 9.73 -9.50 -8.13
C VAL A 38 9.62 -8.01 -8.43
N LEU A 39 10.77 -7.33 -8.49
CA LEU A 39 10.85 -6.00 -9.05
C LEU A 39 10.85 -6.11 -10.58
N THR A 40 9.76 -5.70 -11.19
CA THR A 40 9.60 -5.68 -12.65
C THR A 40 10.28 -4.46 -13.25
N ASN A 41 10.49 -4.46 -14.57
CA ASN A 41 11.15 -3.35 -15.24
C ASN A 41 10.36 -2.03 -15.14
N GLU A 42 9.02 -2.06 -15.27
CA GLU A 42 8.23 -0.83 -15.14
C GLU A 42 8.13 -0.36 -13.70
N ALA A 43 7.97 -1.30 -12.74
CA ALA A 43 8.02 -0.97 -11.33
C ALA A 43 9.37 -0.36 -10.95
N ALA A 44 10.50 -0.92 -11.42
CA ALA A 44 11.83 -0.37 -11.17
C ALA A 44 11.95 1.09 -11.63
N LYS A 45 11.53 1.40 -12.87
CA LYS A 45 11.54 2.77 -13.40
C LYS A 45 10.66 3.72 -12.60
N GLY A 46 9.48 3.25 -12.19
CA GLY A 46 8.58 4.04 -11.35
C GLY A 46 9.17 4.29 -9.96
N VAL A 47 9.77 3.27 -9.34
CA VAL A 47 10.48 3.40 -8.06
C VAL A 47 11.67 4.35 -8.19
N GLU A 48 12.43 4.30 -9.28
CA GLU A 48 13.52 5.28 -9.54
C GLU A 48 13.01 6.71 -9.53
N GLN A 49 11.93 7.02 -10.26
CA GLN A 49 11.33 8.37 -10.28
C GLN A 49 10.86 8.81 -8.89
N VAL A 50 10.21 7.89 -8.16
CA VAL A 50 9.76 8.15 -6.79
C VAL A 50 10.93 8.42 -5.86
N LEU A 51 11.98 7.61 -5.90
CA LEU A 51 13.16 7.78 -5.04
C LEU A 51 13.98 9.01 -5.41
N GLU A 52 14.03 9.38 -6.70
CA GLU A 52 14.64 10.64 -7.13
C GLU A 52 13.89 11.83 -6.54
N ALA A 53 12.56 11.87 -6.67
CA ALA A 53 11.74 12.92 -6.06
C ALA A 53 11.82 12.91 -4.53
N TYR A 54 11.87 11.73 -3.91
CA TYR A 54 11.99 11.57 -2.47
C TYR A 54 13.33 12.12 -1.97
N THR A 55 14.44 11.72 -2.59
CA THR A 55 15.79 12.13 -2.16
C THR A 55 16.13 13.56 -2.57
N ASN A 56 15.42 14.14 -3.55
CA ASN A 56 15.59 15.52 -4.01
C ASN A 56 14.23 16.24 -4.10
N TYR A 57 13.69 16.61 -2.95
CA TYR A 57 12.36 17.20 -2.84
C TYR A 57 12.21 18.53 -3.61
N THR A 58 11.15 18.62 -4.43
CA THR A 58 10.80 19.80 -5.24
C THR A 58 9.33 20.21 -5.08
N ASN A 59 8.89 20.41 -3.83
CA ASN A 59 7.54 20.88 -3.48
C ASN A 59 6.39 19.93 -3.83
N ALA A 60 6.66 18.64 -4.04
CA ALA A 60 5.64 17.62 -4.24
C ALA A 60 5.97 16.38 -3.43
N ASN A 61 5.07 16.03 -2.52
CA ASN A 61 5.22 14.95 -1.54
C ASN A 61 4.18 13.82 -1.72
N GLY A 62 3.32 13.93 -2.73
CA GLY A 62 2.32 12.93 -3.07
C GLY A 62 2.82 11.95 -4.13
N VAL A 63 2.60 10.67 -3.91
CA VAL A 63 2.88 9.56 -4.83
C VAL A 63 1.61 8.79 -5.11
N TRP A 64 1.30 8.59 -6.39
CA TRP A 64 0.11 7.86 -6.83
C TRP A 64 0.51 6.57 -7.53
N ILE A 65 0.11 5.42 -6.96
CA ILE A 65 0.35 4.10 -7.51
C ILE A 65 -0.95 3.58 -8.15
N SER A 66 -0.96 3.44 -9.47
CA SER A 66 -2.11 2.97 -10.24
C SER A 66 -1.87 1.61 -10.89
N GLY A 67 -2.96 0.92 -11.22
CA GLY A 67 -2.95 -0.39 -11.87
C GLY A 67 -4.28 -1.12 -11.72
N PHE A 68 -4.51 -2.15 -12.51
CA PHE A 68 -5.73 -2.97 -12.48
C PHE A 68 -5.78 -3.90 -11.25
N PHE A 69 -6.92 -4.55 -11.00
CA PHE A 69 -7.06 -5.48 -9.88
C PHE A 69 -6.07 -6.65 -9.99
N GLY A 70 -5.36 -6.97 -8.90
CA GLY A 70 -4.34 -8.03 -8.92
C GLY A 70 -2.99 -7.64 -9.53
N SER A 71 -2.78 -6.38 -9.92
CA SER A 71 -1.50 -5.91 -10.49
C SER A 71 -0.35 -5.76 -9.48
N GLY A 72 -0.59 -5.98 -8.18
CA GLY A 72 0.43 -5.89 -7.14
C GLY A 72 0.61 -4.51 -6.50
N LYS A 73 -0.33 -3.55 -6.68
CA LYS A 73 -0.25 -2.20 -6.10
C LYS A 73 -0.02 -2.20 -4.58
N SER A 74 -0.83 -2.93 -3.83
CA SER A 74 -0.73 -3.04 -2.37
C SER A 74 0.60 -3.66 -1.93
N HIS A 75 1.09 -4.65 -2.69
CA HIS A 75 2.40 -5.26 -2.45
C HIS A 75 3.52 -4.22 -2.64
N LEU A 76 3.52 -3.50 -3.76
CA LEU A 76 4.50 -2.45 -4.01
C LEU A 76 4.42 -1.33 -2.96
N LEU A 77 3.21 -0.91 -2.57
CA LEU A 77 3.00 0.08 -1.51
C LEU A 77 3.62 -0.39 -0.19
N LYS A 78 3.38 -1.64 0.21
CA LYS A 78 3.98 -2.26 1.40
C LYS A 78 5.50 -2.31 1.30
N MET A 79 6.05 -2.77 0.17
CA MET A 79 7.49 -2.80 -0.04
C MET A 79 8.12 -1.41 0.05
N LEU A 80 7.49 -0.39 -0.55
CA LEU A 80 7.94 1.00 -0.43
C LEU A 80 7.86 1.50 1.01
N ALA A 81 6.84 1.10 1.78
CA ALA A 81 6.71 1.46 3.19
C ALA A 81 7.92 0.97 4.00
N HIS A 82 8.31 -0.29 3.81
CA HIS A 82 9.48 -0.86 4.47
C HIS A 82 10.81 -0.35 3.91
N LEU A 83 10.87 0.02 2.63
CA LEU A 83 12.07 0.59 2.02
C LEU A 83 12.36 2.01 2.50
N LEU A 84 11.30 2.79 2.75
CA LEU A 84 11.39 4.23 3.01
C LEU A 84 11.32 4.63 4.47
N GLY A 85 10.95 3.74 5.39
CA GLY A 85 10.92 4.06 6.82
C GLY A 85 10.61 2.86 7.70
N ASP A 86 10.85 3.03 8.99
CA ASP A 86 10.57 2.02 10.00
C ASP A 86 9.07 1.94 10.29
N ILE A 87 8.59 0.73 10.54
CA ILE A 87 7.20 0.45 10.88
C ILE A 87 7.20 -0.26 12.25
N ASP A 88 6.40 0.23 13.18
CA ASP A 88 6.37 -0.30 14.55
C ASP A 88 5.86 -1.75 14.58
N GLY A 89 6.44 -2.56 15.48
CA GLY A 89 5.98 -3.93 15.76
C GLY A 89 6.46 -4.99 14.77
N LEU A 90 7.49 -4.70 13.97
CA LEU A 90 7.98 -5.61 12.92
C LEU A 90 9.40 -6.12 13.19
N ASP A 91 9.63 -7.39 12.87
CA ASP A 91 10.89 -8.10 13.13
C ASP A 91 11.89 -8.09 11.94
N TYR A 92 11.56 -7.44 10.81
CA TYR A 92 12.45 -7.39 9.63
C TYR A 92 13.07 -5.99 9.44
N PRO A 93 14.40 -5.83 9.59
CA PRO A 93 15.05 -4.53 9.49
C PRO A 93 14.98 -3.93 8.08
N ARG A 94 14.79 -2.60 8.02
CA ARG A 94 14.81 -1.80 6.78
C ARG A 94 16.04 -2.05 5.90
N ALA A 95 17.23 -2.18 6.51
CA ALA A 95 18.47 -2.46 5.78
C ALA A 95 18.43 -3.78 4.98
N GLY A 96 17.70 -4.79 5.49
CA GLY A 96 17.45 -6.05 4.78
C GLY A 96 16.60 -5.83 3.53
N VAL A 97 15.58 -4.98 3.62
CA VAL A 97 14.71 -4.58 2.49
C VAL A 97 15.52 -3.83 1.44
N CYS A 98 16.31 -2.82 1.85
CA CYS A 98 17.19 -2.06 0.97
C CYS A 98 18.18 -2.98 0.23
N THR A 99 18.76 -3.95 0.93
CA THR A 99 19.67 -4.94 0.34
C THR A 99 18.98 -5.79 -0.72
N GLN A 100 17.81 -6.35 -0.43
CA GLN A 100 17.05 -7.16 -1.38
C GLN A 100 16.65 -6.36 -2.62
N PHE A 101 16.19 -5.11 -2.45
CA PHE A 101 15.85 -4.24 -3.57
C PHE A 101 17.06 -3.88 -4.43
N ARG A 102 18.24 -3.65 -3.83
CA ARG A 102 19.49 -3.42 -4.58
C ARG A 102 19.89 -4.63 -5.42
N THR A 103 19.80 -5.84 -4.86
CA THR A 103 20.14 -7.08 -5.59
C THR A 103 19.21 -7.35 -6.76
N LYS A 104 17.95 -6.91 -6.67
CA LYS A 104 16.92 -7.09 -7.70
C LYS A 104 16.88 -5.99 -8.75
N ALA A 105 17.55 -4.87 -8.48
CA ALA A 105 17.59 -3.73 -9.39
C ALA A 105 18.58 -3.99 -10.53
N ASP A 106 18.13 -3.74 -11.76
CA ASP A 106 19.01 -3.74 -12.93
C ASP A 106 19.73 -2.38 -13.05
N GLY A 107 21.03 -2.40 -13.37
CA GLY A 107 21.83 -1.19 -13.54
C GLY A 107 22.28 -0.52 -12.24
N ALA A 108 22.89 0.66 -12.35
CA ALA A 108 23.54 1.33 -11.22
C ALA A 108 22.73 2.49 -10.59
N PHE A 109 21.63 2.91 -11.23
CA PHE A 109 20.91 4.12 -10.83
C PHE A 109 19.97 3.87 -9.65
N LEU A 110 19.04 2.91 -9.76
CA LEU A 110 18.17 2.51 -8.66
C LEU A 110 18.93 2.12 -7.37
N PRO A 111 20.00 1.31 -7.39
CA PRO A 111 20.77 1.03 -6.18
C PRO A 111 21.32 2.28 -5.49
N ALA A 112 21.82 3.25 -6.24
CA ALA A 112 22.35 4.50 -5.69
C ALA A 112 21.24 5.38 -5.08
N LEU A 113 20.02 5.35 -5.66
CA LEU A 113 18.86 6.03 -5.09
C LEU A 113 18.38 5.35 -3.80
N ILE A 114 18.41 4.02 -3.74
CA ILE A 114 18.10 3.25 -2.53
C ILE A 114 19.09 3.63 -1.42
N ASP A 115 20.39 3.67 -1.71
CA ASP A 115 21.42 4.06 -0.73
C ASP A 115 21.20 5.48 -0.19
N LYS A 116 20.74 6.40 -1.04
CA LYS A 116 20.39 7.77 -0.62
C LYS A 116 19.15 7.78 0.25
N ALA A 117 18.12 7.01 -0.10
CA ALA A 117 16.88 6.92 0.66
C ALA A 117 17.09 6.25 2.03
N GLU A 118 17.93 5.22 2.10
CA GLU A 118 18.28 4.48 3.33
C GLU A 118 18.90 5.39 4.40
N ARG A 119 19.67 6.41 3.98
CA ARG A 119 20.28 7.40 4.90
C ARG A 119 19.30 8.37 5.53
N ILE A 120 18.07 8.44 5.02
CA ILE A 120 17.04 9.33 5.54
C ILE A 120 16.29 8.55 6.62
N GLU A 121 16.45 8.96 7.88
CA GLU A 121 15.67 8.42 8.99
C GLU A 121 14.19 8.78 8.79
N ALA A 122 13.32 7.78 8.93
CA ALA A 122 11.92 7.96 8.60
C ALA A 122 11.03 6.92 9.27
N LYS A 123 9.80 7.32 9.56
CA LYS A 123 8.70 6.46 10.01
C LYS A 123 7.69 6.27 8.89
N SER A 124 7.23 5.03 8.71
CA SER A 124 6.21 4.66 7.73
C SER A 124 4.93 4.23 8.44
N LEU A 125 3.81 4.86 8.08
CA LEU A 125 2.47 4.53 8.57
C LEU A 125 1.70 3.85 7.43
N LEU A 126 1.68 2.52 7.45
CA LEU A 126 1.00 1.70 6.43
C LEU A 126 -0.39 1.29 6.92
N PHE A 127 -1.43 1.60 6.16
CA PHE A 127 -2.80 1.21 6.50
C PHE A 127 -3.70 1.11 5.28
N ASN A 128 -4.69 0.21 5.36
CA ASN A 128 -5.79 0.15 4.43
C ASN A 128 -6.92 1.07 4.92
N ILE A 129 -7.35 2.01 4.07
CA ILE A 129 -8.31 3.03 4.48
C ILE A 129 -9.73 2.48 4.62
N ASP A 130 -10.14 1.56 3.75
CA ASP A 130 -11.48 0.95 3.76
C ASP A 130 -11.71 0.19 5.08
N GLN A 131 -10.71 -0.55 5.55
CA GLN A 131 -10.77 -1.27 6.82
C GLN A 131 -10.86 -0.33 8.02
N LYS A 132 -10.06 0.75 8.04
CA LYS A 132 -10.00 1.69 9.16
C LYS A 132 -11.21 2.64 9.21
N ALA A 133 -11.81 2.98 8.07
CA ALA A 133 -12.93 3.92 7.98
C ALA A 133 -14.26 3.32 8.44
N THR A 134 -14.48 2.00 8.33
CA THR A 134 -15.71 1.35 8.83
C THR A 134 -15.95 1.50 10.34
N LEU A 135 -14.93 1.91 11.09
CA LEU A 135 -14.98 2.20 12.53
C LEU A 135 -15.37 3.66 12.84
N ILE A 136 -15.49 4.52 11.83
CA ILE A 136 -15.73 5.97 11.96
C ILE A 136 -17.16 6.28 11.50
N SER A 137 -17.87 7.15 12.24
CA SER A 137 -19.31 7.43 12.09
C SER A 137 -19.74 8.08 10.76
N LYS A 138 -21.07 8.15 10.53
CA LYS A 138 -21.81 8.46 9.28
C LYS A 138 -21.49 9.76 8.53
N ASP A 139 -20.65 10.65 9.03
CA ASP A 139 -20.35 11.91 8.34
C ASP A 139 -19.22 11.70 7.33
N GLN A 140 -19.62 11.45 6.08
CA GLN A 140 -18.73 10.93 5.03
C GLN A 140 -17.71 11.96 4.53
N ASN A 141 -17.94 13.27 4.71
CA ASN A 141 -17.10 14.30 4.08
C ASN A 141 -15.69 14.39 4.72
N ASP A 142 -15.57 14.24 6.03
CA ASP A 142 -14.28 14.34 6.75
C ASP A 142 -13.70 12.97 7.13
N ALA A 143 -14.30 11.89 6.63
CA ALA A 143 -13.90 10.53 6.97
C ALA A 143 -12.41 10.27 6.66
N LEU A 144 -11.91 10.79 5.54
CA LEU A 144 -10.50 10.69 5.16
C LEU A 144 -9.57 11.31 6.21
N LEU A 145 -9.79 12.59 6.57
CA LEU A 145 -8.96 13.30 7.54
C LEU A 145 -8.97 12.59 8.90
N LYS A 146 -10.14 12.13 9.35
CA LYS A 146 -10.28 11.40 10.62
C LYS A 146 -9.44 10.12 10.64
N VAL A 147 -9.33 9.39 9.52
CA VAL A 147 -8.46 8.21 9.45
C VAL A 147 -6.98 8.62 9.57
N PHE A 148 -6.54 9.66 8.86
CA PHE A 148 -5.15 10.14 8.95
C PHE A 148 -4.78 10.56 10.39
N VAL A 149 -5.64 11.34 11.05
CA VAL A 149 -5.47 11.76 12.44
C VAL A 149 -5.41 10.54 13.36
N LYS A 150 -6.36 9.62 13.22
CA LYS A 150 -6.40 8.37 13.99
C LYS A 150 -5.11 7.57 13.87
N ILE A 151 -4.62 7.34 12.65
CA ILE A 151 -3.40 6.57 12.41
C ILE A 151 -2.18 7.29 12.98
N PHE A 152 -2.12 8.61 12.84
CA PHE A 152 -1.04 9.41 13.40
C PHE A 152 -1.04 9.40 14.94
N ASP A 153 -2.22 9.46 15.58
CA ASP A 153 -2.39 9.32 17.03
C ASP A 153 -1.98 7.93 17.53
N GLU A 154 -2.48 6.87 16.86
CA GLU A 154 -2.12 5.47 17.18
C GLU A 154 -0.60 5.26 17.10
N SER A 155 0.07 5.84 16.09
CA SER A 155 1.52 5.72 15.90
C SER A 155 2.38 6.37 16.98
N ARG A 156 1.76 7.18 17.84
CA ARG A 156 2.38 7.87 18.98
C ARG A 156 1.93 7.27 20.32
N GLY A 157 1.10 6.22 20.31
CA GLY A 157 0.59 5.56 21.50
C GLY A 157 -0.74 6.12 22.04
N TYR A 158 -1.30 7.14 21.40
CA TYR A 158 -2.57 7.75 21.81
C TYR A 158 -3.78 6.98 21.29
N TYR A 159 -4.95 7.22 21.91
CA TYR A 159 -6.19 6.52 21.63
C TYR A 159 -6.93 7.08 20.42
N GLY A 160 -6.49 6.70 19.22
CA GLY A 160 -7.03 7.20 17.95
C GLY A 160 -8.51 6.87 17.66
N ASN A 161 -9.14 5.95 18.40
CA ASN A 161 -10.58 5.65 18.25
C ASN A 161 -11.49 6.81 18.64
N GLN A 162 -11.05 7.67 19.55
CA GLN A 162 -11.78 8.86 19.98
C GLN A 162 -10.84 10.06 19.96
N GLY A 163 -10.84 10.82 18.87
CA GLY A 163 -9.84 11.88 18.67
C GLY A 163 -9.83 12.98 19.76
N HIS A 164 -10.95 13.22 20.45
CA HIS A 164 -10.95 14.14 21.60
C HIS A 164 -10.16 13.61 22.79
N ILE A 165 -10.12 12.27 22.99
CA ILE A 165 -9.26 11.62 23.99
C ILE A 165 -7.81 11.70 23.54
N ALA A 166 -7.51 11.38 22.28
CA ALA A 166 -6.15 11.50 21.75
C ALA A 166 -5.62 12.93 21.89
N ARG A 167 -6.44 13.96 21.65
CA ARG A 167 -6.09 15.37 21.91
C ARG A 167 -5.79 15.63 23.40
N PHE A 168 -6.60 15.08 24.31
CA PHE A 168 -6.34 15.19 25.75
C PHE A 168 -5.02 14.54 26.15
N GLU A 169 -4.74 13.32 25.67
CA GLU A 169 -3.48 12.63 25.93
C GLU A 169 -2.28 13.42 25.40
N ARG A 170 -2.39 14.00 24.20
CA ARG A 170 -1.36 14.85 23.58
C ARG A 170 -1.08 16.11 24.38
N ASP A 171 -2.12 16.80 24.83
CA ASP A 171 -1.96 18.03 25.61
C ASP A 171 -1.31 17.75 26.97
N LEU A 172 -1.56 16.59 27.57
CA LEU A 172 -0.87 16.13 28.77
C LEU A 172 0.60 15.78 28.49
N ASP A 173 0.87 15.09 27.39
CA ASP A 173 2.21 14.65 27.02
C ASP A 173 3.11 15.84 26.66
N PHE A 174 2.56 16.82 25.94
CA PHE A 174 3.24 18.08 25.66
C PHE A 174 3.60 18.89 26.91
N ARG A 175 2.91 18.64 28.03
CA ARG A 175 3.17 19.27 29.35
C ARG A 175 4.01 18.38 30.28
N ASP A 176 4.55 17.27 29.79
CA ASP A 176 5.25 16.26 30.59
C ASP A 176 4.39 15.68 31.74
N GLN A 177 3.06 15.71 31.59
CA GLN A 177 2.08 15.29 32.60
C GLN A 177 1.45 13.92 32.32
N TYR A 178 1.66 13.35 31.13
CA TYR A 178 0.94 12.15 30.70
C TYR A 178 1.23 10.92 31.57
N VAL A 179 2.50 10.65 31.86
CA VAL A 179 2.90 9.50 32.72
C VAL A 179 2.33 9.65 34.13
N ALA A 180 2.48 10.83 34.74
CA ALA A 180 1.93 11.10 36.07
C ALA A 180 0.39 10.96 36.10
N PHE A 181 -0.28 11.37 35.03
CA PHE A 181 -1.73 11.20 34.89
C PHE A 181 -2.13 9.73 34.80
N GLN A 182 -1.40 8.90 34.04
CA GLN A 182 -1.65 7.47 33.94
C GLN A 182 -1.51 6.80 35.31
N GLU A 183 -0.47 7.13 36.07
CA GLU A 183 -0.22 6.61 37.42
C GLU A 183 -1.32 7.03 38.41
N ALA A 184 -1.67 8.32 38.44
CA ALA A 184 -2.74 8.83 39.30
C ALA A 184 -4.10 8.19 38.96
N PHE A 185 -4.40 8.05 37.67
CA PHE A 185 -5.62 7.40 37.21
C PHE A 185 -5.68 5.93 37.67
N GLU A 186 -4.59 5.17 37.50
CA GLU A 186 -4.54 3.77 37.92
C GLU A 186 -4.69 3.60 39.44
N GLN A 187 -4.11 4.50 40.23
CA GLN A 187 -4.28 4.49 41.69
C GLN A 187 -5.72 4.79 42.13
N ILE A 188 -6.41 5.69 41.43
CA ILE A 188 -7.78 6.12 41.77
C ILE A 188 -8.83 5.12 41.26
N ALA A 189 -8.69 4.68 40.01
CA ALA A 189 -9.68 3.84 39.32
C ALA A 189 -9.45 2.34 39.54
N GLY A 190 -8.22 1.93 39.91
CA GLY A 190 -7.83 0.53 40.05
C GLY A 190 -7.69 -0.23 38.72
N ILE A 191 -7.66 0.50 37.60
CA ILE A 191 -7.45 -0.03 36.25
C ILE A 191 -6.46 0.85 35.50
N PRO A 192 -5.64 0.30 34.58
CA PRO A 192 -4.71 1.10 33.81
C PRO A 192 -5.44 2.06 32.86
N TRP A 193 -4.83 3.23 32.60
CA TRP A 193 -5.40 4.24 31.69
C TRP A 193 -5.68 3.69 30.28
N SER A 194 -4.87 2.74 29.82
CA SER A 194 -5.06 2.04 28.54
C SER A 194 -6.43 1.39 28.40
N GLN A 195 -7.04 0.96 29.52
CA GLN A 195 -8.42 0.44 29.58
C GLN A 195 -9.42 1.55 29.92
N GLY A 196 -9.07 2.47 30.83
CA GLY A 196 -9.95 3.56 31.26
C GLY A 196 -10.38 4.48 30.10
N ARG A 197 -9.47 4.73 29.15
CA ARG A 197 -9.73 5.54 27.94
C ARG A 197 -10.76 4.94 26.98
N GLU A 198 -11.07 3.65 27.09
CA GLU A 198 -12.14 3.02 26.31
C GLU A 198 -13.53 3.26 26.93
N GLN A 199 -13.58 3.55 28.23
CA GLN A 199 -14.81 3.61 29.04
C GLN A 199 -15.01 4.99 29.67
N THR A 200 -14.68 6.06 28.94
CA THR A 200 -14.67 7.45 29.47
C THR A 200 -15.97 7.90 30.11
N ALA A 201 -17.12 7.39 29.67
CA ALA A 201 -18.41 7.71 30.28
C ALA A 201 -18.55 7.18 31.72
N LEU A 202 -17.98 6.00 31.99
CA LEU A 202 -17.99 5.37 33.32
C LEU A 202 -16.89 5.97 34.20
N GLU A 203 -15.72 6.24 33.61
CA GLU A 203 -14.54 6.70 34.32
C GLU A 203 -14.42 8.23 34.45
N ALA A 204 -15.40 9.00 33.95
CA ALA A 204 -15.34 10.47 33.92
C ALA A 204 -14.93 11.10 35.25
N GLY A 205 -15.50 10.62 36.37
CA GLY A 205 -15.16 11.14 37.70
C GLY A 205 -13.75 10.78 38.17
N ASN A 206 -13.22 9.62 37.75
CA ASN A 206 -11.85 9.21 38.07
C ASN A 206 -10.84 9.98 37.20
N ILE A 207 -11.19 10.26 35.94
CA ILE A 207 -10.40 11.10 35.03
C ILE A 207 -10.27 12.53 35.58
N ASP A 208 -11.37 13.13 36.03
CA ASP A 208 -11.34 14.49 36.60
C ASP A 208 -10.46 14.56 37.87
N LYS A 209 -10.53 13.55 38.73
CA LYS A 209 -9.69 13.46 39.93
C LYS A 209 -8.21 13.31 39.59
N ALA A 210 -7.87 12.37 38.70
CA ALA A 210 -6.50 12.15 38.26
C ALA A 210 -5.93 13.41 37.57
N PHE A 211 -6.72 14.09 36.75
CA PHE A 211 -6.33 15.35 36.13
C PHE A 211 -6.11 16.45 37.17
N THR A 212 -6.98 16.55 38.17
CA THR A 212 -6.85 17.55 39.25
C THR A 212 -5.57 17.34 40.06
N GLU A 213 -5.22 16.09 40.35
CA GLU A 213 -4.00 15.73 41.08
C GLU A 213 -2.73 16.17 40.34
N VAL A 214 -2.68 15.97 39.03
CA VAL A 214 -1.48 16.26 38.21
C VAL A 214 -1.41 17.70 37.75
N ASN A 215 -2.56 18.31 37.38
CA ASN A 215 -2.61 19.67 36.86
C ASN A 215 -2.77 20.73 37.97
N GLY A 216 -3.08 20.33 39.20
CA GLY A 216 -3.19 21.22 40.36
C GLY A 216 -4.38 22.19 40.35
N ALA A 217 -5.27 22.07 39.36
CA ALA A 217 -6.49 22.86 39.24
C ALA A 217 -7.69 21.94 39.04
N GLU A 218 -8.73 22.13 39.85
CA GLU A 218 -9.98 21.38 39.70
C GLU A 218 -10.59 21.68 38.32
N SER A 219 -10.80 20.62 37.55
CA SER A 219 -11.56 20.67 36.29
C SER A 219 -12.60 19.57 36.29
N LEU A 220 -13.86 19.96 36.42
CA LEU A 220 -14.98 19.03 36.33
C LEU A 220 -15.37 18.82 34.86
N GLY A 221 -15.49 17.56 34.47
CA GLY A 221 -15.86 17.13 33.13
C GLY A 221 -14.81 17.45 32.07
N ILE A 222 -13.51 17.31 32.36
CA ILE A 222 -12.45 17.69 31.42
C ILE A 222 -12.61 17.01 30.07
N ILE A 223 -12.88 15.71 30.04
CA ILE A 223 -13.10 14.95 28.80
C ILE A 223 -14.35 15.45 28.05
N ARG A 224 -15.40 15.89 28.75
CA ARG A 224 -16.59 16.47 28.11
C ARG A 224 -16.25 17.81 27.45
N GLN A 225 -15.41 18.63 28.06
CA GLN A 225 -14.94 19.89 27.47
C GLN A 225 -14.11 19.62 26.21
N TYR A 226 -13.21 18.64 26.25
CA TYR A 226 -12.45 18.20 25.07
C TYR A 226 -13.39 17.68 23.98
N SER A 227 -14.37 16.83 24.31
CA SER A 227 -15.34 16.33 23.34
C SER A 227 -16.21 17.42 22.72
N ALA A 228 -16.64 18.43 23.49
CA ALA A 228 -17.50 19.50 23.00
C ALA A 228 -16.75 20.47 22.08
N ASN A 229 -15.45 20.68 22.33
CA ASN A 229 -14.59 21.57 21.57
C ASN A 229 -13.75 20.84 20.51
N TYR A 230 -14.01 19.55 20.28
CA TYR A 230 -13.25 18.76 19.33
C TYR A 230 -13.71 19.00 17.90
N SER A 231 -12.86 19.68 17.15
CA SER A 231 -12.89 19.77 15.70
C SER A 231 -11.47 19.56 15.20
N VAL A 232 -11.32 18.92 14.04
CA VAL A 232 -10.02 18.83 13.37
C VAL A 232 -10.17 19.38 11.97
N SER A 233 -9.26 20.27 11.60
CA SER A 233 -9.09 20.74 10.23
C SER A 233 -7.84 20.12 9.59
N ILE A 234 -7.77 20.16 8.27
CA ILE A 234 -6.59 19.68 7.53
C ILE A 234 -5.35 20.52 7.87
N GLU A 235 -5.54 21.82 8.11
CA GLU A 235 -4.44 22.71 8.50
C GLU A 235 -3.91 22.38 9.89
N ASP A 236 -4.80 22.22 10.88
CA ASP A 236 -4.40 21.84 12.24
C ASP A 236 -3.64 20.50 12.23
N PHE A 237 -4.12 19.51 11.47
CA PHE A 237 -3.43 18.23 11.33
C PHE A 237 -2.03 18.38 10.73
N ALA A 238 -1.86 19.22 9.70
CA ALA A 238 -0.55 19.45 9.10
C ALA A 238 0.41 20.19 10.05
N ASP A 239 -0.09 21.13 10.86
CA ASP A 239 0.69 21.83 11.88
C ASP A 239 1.07 20.89 13.03
N GLU A 240 0.20 19.98 13.42
CA GLU A 240 0.48 18.93 14.40
C GLU A 240 1.58 17.97 13.92
N VAL A 241 1.52 17.52 12.66
CA VAL A 241 2.57 16.68 12.06
C VAL A 241 3.90 17.44 11.98
N ALA A 242 3.88 18.71 11.59
CA ALA A 242 5.08 19.54 11.55
C ALA A 242 5.71 19.73 12.94
N THR A 243 4.89 20.01 13.96
CA THR A 243 5.33 20.17 15.34
C THR A 243 5.97 18.89 15.87
N TRP A 244 5.38 17.73 15.57
CA TRP A 244 5.96 16.44 15.95
C TRP A 244 7.29 16.18 15.23
N LEU A 245 7.37 16.49 13.93
CA LEU A 245 8.61 16.36 13.15
C LEU A 245 9.72 17.29 13.64
N ASP A 246 9.40 18.45 14.23
CA ASP A 246 10.37 19.38 14.81
C ASP A 246 11.00 18.85 16.12
N GLN A 247 10.40 17.84 16.74
CA GLN A 247 10.94 17.13 17.91
C GLN A 247 11.82 15.93 17.51
N GLN A 248 11.84 15.56 16.22
CA GLN A 248 12.64 14.45 15.71
C GLN A 248 14.04 14.92 15.26
N PRO A 249 14.98 13.99 15.00
CA PRO A 249 16.29 14.34 14.42
C PRO A 249 16.18 15.16 13.13
N ASP A 250 17.22 15.93 12.82
CA ASP A 250 17.23 16.74 11.60
C ASP A 250 17.12 15.85 10.36
N GLY A 251 16.26 16.26 9.42
CA GLY A 251 15.97 15.48 8.21
C GLY A 251 15.04 14.28 8.39
N TYR A 252 14.53 14.01 9.61
CA TYR A 252 13.59 12.91 9.85
C TYR A 252 12.30 13.06 9.02
N ARG A 253 11.76 11.94 8.54
CA ARG A 253 10.56 11.94 7.70
C ARG A 253 9.41 11.09 8.23
N LEU A 254 8.20 11.47 7.86
CA LEU A 254 6.97 10.72 8.08
C LEU A 254 6.33 10.38 6.74
N ASN A 255 6.05 9.11 6.51
CA ASN A 255 5.45 8.64 5.27
C ASN A 255 4.10 7.99 5.57
N PHE A 256 3.03 8.46 4.95
CA PHE A 256 1.70 7.83 5.00
C PHE A 256 1.52 6.94 3.77
N PHE A 257 1.38 5.63 3.97
CA PHE A 257 1.12 4.65 2.92
C PHE A 257 -0.33 4.17 3.04
N VAL A 258 -1.18 4.67 2.14
CA VAL A 258 -2.63 4.49 2.19
C VAL A 258 -3.08 3.57 1.07
N ASP A 259 -3.48 2.36 1.43
CA ASP A 259 -3.99 1.38 0.49
C ASP A 259 -5.50 1.56 0.24
N GLU A 260 -5.95 1.24 -0.97
CA GLU A 260 -7.35 1.26 -1.44
C GLU A 260 -8.04 2.64 -1.44
N VAL A 261 -7.26 3.72 -1.53
CA VAL A 261 -7.79 5.09 -1.59
C VAL A 261 -8.79 5.30 -2.73
N GLY A 262 -8.50 4.75 -3.92
CA GLY A 262 -9.40 4.88 -5.07
C GLY A 262 -10.79 4.29 -4.83
N GLN A 263 -10.85 3.12 -4.17
CA GLN A 263 -12.10 2.43 -3.85
C GLN A 263 -12.88 3.18 -2.76
N PHE A 264 -12.18 3.60 -1.70
CA PHE A 264 -12.77 4.37 -0.61
C PHE A 264 -13.41 5.68 -1.07
N ILE A 265 -12.71 6.40 -1.95
CA ILE A 265 -13.22 7.65 -2.49
C ILE A 265 -14.38 7.39 -3.45
N GLY A 266 -14.30 6.31 -4.25
CA GLY A 266 -15.33 5.96 -5.23
C GLY A 266 -15.60 7.14 -6.17
N THR A 267 -16.83 7.65 -6.17
CA THR A 267 -17.23 8.82 -6.97
C THR A 267 -17.30 10.13 -6.18
N HIS A 268 -16.86 10.15 -4.91
CA HIS A 268 -16.93 11.32 -4.03
C HIS A 268 -15.80 12.31 -4.29
N THR A 269 -16.02 13.28 -5.19
CA THR A 269 -15.03 14.33 -5.51
C THR A 269 -14.54 15.12 -4.29
N GLN A 270 -15.37 15.31 -3.27
CA GLN A 270 -14.98 16.03 -2.05
C GLN A 270 -13.88 15.29 -1.27
N LEU A 271 -13.94 13.96 -1.18
CA LEU A 271 -12.90 13.17 -0.51
C LEU A 271 -11.57 13.25 -1.27
N MET A 272 -11.62 13.30 -2.59
CA MET A 272 -10.44 13.50 -3.43
C MET A 272 -9.82 14.88 -3.23
N LEU A 273 -10.64 15.93 -3.16
CA LEU A 273 -10.19 17.29 -2.82
C LEU A 273 -9.58 17.35 -1.41
N ASN A 274 -10.16 16.64 -0.45
CA ASN A 274 -9.61 16.55 0.90
C ASN A 274 -8.24 15.86 0.89
N LEU A 275 -8.07 14.75 0.18
CA LEU A 275 -6.77 14.06 0.05
C LEU A 275 -5.70 14.98 -0.55
N GLN A 276 -6.06 15.71 -1.60
CA GLN A 276 -5.18 16.70 -2.21
C GLN A 276 -4.80 17.80 -1.22
N THR A 277 -5.78 18.34 -0.48
CA THR A 277 -5.54 19.40 0.50
C THR A 277 -4.65 18.91 1.64
N ILE A 278 -4.79 17.65 2.08
CA ILE A 278 -3.88 17.04 3.06
C ILE A 278 -2.45 16.98 2.50
N ALA A 279 -2.27 16.50 1.27
CA ALA A 279 -0.95 16.44 0.64
C ALA A 279 -0.29 17.83 0.53
N GLU A 280 -1.04 18.84 0.08
CA GLU A 280 -0.56 20.22 -0.10
C GLU A 280 -0.23 20.90 1.24
N SER A 281 -1.08 20.73 2.25
CA SER A 281 -0.83 21.26 3.60
C SER A 281 0.41 20.62 4.21
N LEU A 282 0.57 19.29 4.10
CA LEU A 282 1.79 18.61 4.55
C LEU A 282 3.03 19.05 3.77
N ALA A 283 2.93 19.24 2.44
CA ALA A 283 4.04 19.73 1.62
C ALA A 283 4.52 21.11 2.08
N THR A 284 3.57 21.98 2.41
CA THR A 284 3.81 23.37 2.81
C THR A 284 4.36 23.47 4.24
N LYS A 285 3.69 22.82 5.21
CA LYS A 285 4.06 22.91 6.63
C LYS A 285 5.30 22.06 6.95
N CYS A 286 5.41 20.86 6.38
CA CYS A 286 6.51 19.93 6.67
C CYS A 286 7.72 20.04 5.73
N ARG A 287 7.61 20.79 4.61
CA ARG A 287 8.70 21.11 3.67
C ARG A 287 9.47 19.89 3.16
N GLY A 288 8.74 18.84 2.77
CA GLY A 288 9.32 17.60 2.24
C GLY A 288 9.67 16.55 3.29
N ARG A 289 9.42 16.81 4.57
CA ARG A 289 9.54 15.82 5.65
C ARG A 289 8.31 14.92 5.81
N ALA A 290 7.16 15.27 5.23
CA ALA A 290 5.95 14.44 5.26
C ALA A 290 5.51 14.06 3.84
N TRP A 291 5.30 12.77 3.57
CA TRP A 291 4.94 12.22 2.27
C TRP A 291 3.67 11.37 2.33
N ILE A 292 2.90 11.34 1.24
CA ILE A 292 1.72 10.50 1.10
C ILE A 292 1.86 9.63 -0.14
N PHE A 293 1.73 8.33 0.04
CA PHE A 293 1.71 7.31 -1.00
C PHE A 293 0.34 6.67 -1.01
N VAL A 294 -0.33 6.65 -2.16
CA VAL A 294 -1.69 6.11 -2.28
C VAL A 294 -1.79 5.09 -3.40
N THR A 295 -2.61 4.04 -3.21
CA THR A 295 -2.99 3.13 -4.29
C THR A 295 -4.39 3.43 -4.80
N SER A 296 -4.57 3.29 -6.11
CA SER A 296 -5.88 3.38 -6.76
C SER A 296 -5.98 2.46 -7.95
N GLN A 297 -7.20 2.04 -8.27
CA GLN A 297 -7.48 1.37 -9.54
C GLN A 297 -7.39 2.37 -10.70
N GLU A 298 -7.01 1.88 -11.89
CA GLU A 298 -6.91 2.71 -13.11
C GLU A 298 -8.26 3.06 -13.72
N ASP A 299 -9.22 2.14 -13.67
CA ASP A 299 -10.48 2.24 -14.41
C ASP A 299 -11.61 2.97 -13.65
N MET A 300 -11.26 3.93 -12.78
CA MET A 300 -12.26 4.83 -12.20
C MET A 300 -12.96 5.69 -13.27
N GLU A 301 -12.39 5.80 -14.48
CA GLU A 301 -12.98 6.49 -15.64
C GLU A 301 -14.12 5.71 -16.32
N LYS A 302 -14.20 4.37 -16.14
CA LYS A 302 -15.20 3.52 -16.83
C LYS A 302 -16.47 3.26 -16.01
N VAL A 303 -16.42 3.49 -14.70
CA VAL A 303 -17.52 3.16 -13.78
C VAL A 303 -18.58 4.27 -13.76
N GLY A 304 -19.39 4.36 -14.81
CA GLY A 304 -20.70 5.04 -14.78
C GLY A 304 -21.07 5.81 -16.05
N GLY A 305 -22.38 5.86 -16.34
CA GLY A 305 -22.96 6.49 -17.53
C GLY A 305 -22.71 8.00 -17.68
N ASP A 306 -23.44 8.67 -18.59
CA ASP A 306 -23.10 10.02 -19.07
C ASP A 306 -22.94 11.15 -18.01
N ARG A 307 -23.48 11.01 -16.79
CA ARG A 307 -23.25 11.95 -15.66
C ARG A 307 -21.88 11.79 -15.00
N THR A 308 -21.22 10.64 -15.17
CA THR A 308 -19.95 10.28 -14.54
C THR A 308 -18.74 10.78 -15.33
N LYS A 309 -18.86 11.05 -16.65
CA LYS A 309 -17.73 11.56 -17.47
C LYS A 309 -17.17 12.89 -16.98
N GLN A 310 -18.03 13.79 -16.48
CA GLN A 310 -17.58 15.07 -15.92
C GLN A 310 -16.85 14.88 -14.58
N GLN A 311 -17.37 14.00 -13.72
CA GLN A 311 -16.71 13.64 -12.46
C GLN A 311 -15.38 12.91 -12.70
N ALA A 312 -15.34 11.94 -13.63
CA ALA A 312 -14.12 11.25 -14.05
C ALA A 312 -13.06 12.25 -14.54
N ASN A 313 -13.44 13.22 -15.37
CA ASN A 313 -12.53 14.30 -15.78
C ASN A 313 -12.03 15.14 -14.61
N ASP A 314 -12.87 15.41 -13.60
CA ASP A 314 -12.46 16.16 -12.41
C ASP A 314 -11.53 15.32 -11.51
N PHE A 315 -11.75 14.02 -11.41
CA PHE A 315 -10.83 13.07 -10.77
C PHE A 315 -9.47 13.05 -11.47
N SER A 316 -9.43 12.89 -12.80
CA SER A 316 -8.17 12.86 -13.55
C SER A 316 -7.39 14.18 -13.42
N LYS A 317 -8.08 15.32 -13.31
CA LYS A 317 -7.46 16.63 -13.00
C LYS A 317 -6.90 16.71 -11.59
N ILE A 318 -7.59 16.16 -10.59
CA ILE A 318 -7.09 16.18 -9.20
C ILE A 318 -5.91 15.21 -9.06
N GLN A 319 -6.01 14.02 -9.64
CA GLN A 319 -4.91 13.07 -9.72
C GLN A 319 -3.70 13.67 -10.44
N ALA A 320 -3.88 14.55 -11.43
CA ALA A 320 -2.77 15.23 -12.13
C ALA A 320 -1.92 16.12 -11.23
N ARG A 321 -2.40 16.44 -10.03
CA ARG A 321 -1.67 17.21 -9.02
C ARG A 321 -0.70 16.35 -8.20
N PHE A 322 -0.91 15.03 -8.17
CA PHE A 322 0.11 14.08 -7.71
C PHE A 322 1.17 13.95 -8.80
N LYS A 323 2.29 14.67 -8.62
CA LYS A 323 3.36 14.76 -9.61
C LYS A 323 4.14 13.45 -9.77
N ASN A 324 4.23 12.65 -8.71
CA ASN A 324 4.94 11.38 -8.72
C ASN A 324 3.93 10.26 -9.00
N ARG A 325 4.02 9.64 -10.17
CA ARG A 325 3.06 8.62 -10.63
C ARG A 325 3.80 7.34 -10.97
N LEU A 326 3.31 6.24 -10.41
CA LEU A 326 3.80 4.91 -10.68
C LEU A 326 2.64 4.08 -11.23
N LYS A 327 2.83 3.53 -12.42
CA LYS A 327 1.82 2.73 -13.13
C LYS A 327 2.26 1.27 -13.17
N LEU A 328 1.41 0.37 -12.69
CA LEU A 328 1.60 -1.08 -12.82
C LEU A 328 0.69 -1.63 -13.93
N THR A 329 1.30 -2.19 -14.97
CA THR A 329 0.62 -2.65 -16.17
C THR A 329 0.52 -4.17 -16.24
N SER A 330 -0.17 -4.67 -17.27
CA SER A 330 -0.26 -6.10 -17.57
C SER A 330 1.09 -6.78 -17.75
N GLN A 331 2.06 -6.02 -18.29
CA GLN A 331 3.41 -6.52 -18.54
C GLN A 331 4.15 -6.81 -17.24
N ASP A 332 3.88 -6.04 -16.18
CA ASP A 332 4.45 -6.31 -14.86
C ASP A 332 3.99 -7.66 -14.35
N VAL A 333 2.69 -7.98 -14.47
CA VAL A 333 2.18 -9.26 -13.96
C VAL A 333 2.73 -10.45 -14.75
N GLU A 334 2.80 -10.33 -16.08
CA GLU A 334 3.49 -11.34 -16.91
C GLU A 334 4.94 -11.52 -16.46
N GLU A 335 5.69 -10.43 -16.26
CA GLU A 335 7.08 -10.47 -15.82
C GLU A 335 7.22 -11.12 -14.43
N VAL A 336 6.33 -10.79 -13.48
CA VAL A 336 6.28 -11.43 -12.16
C VAL A 336 6.09 -12.94 -12.30
N ILE A 337 5.12 -13.38 -13.12
CA ILE A 337 4.86 -14.80 -13.34
C ILE A 337 6.09 -15.49 -13.94
N ARG A 338 6.70 -14.87 -14.95
CA ARG A 338 7.90 -15.42 -15.62
C ARG A 338 9.07 -15.56 -14.65
N LYS A 339 9.37 -14.53 -13.86
CA LYS A 339 10.51 -14.51 -12.93
C LYS A 339 10.24 -15.36 -11.67
N ARG A 340 9.03 -15.33 -11.12
CA ARG A 340 8.70 -16.00 -9.86
C ARG A 340 8.29 -17.46 -10.05
N LEU A 341 7.48 -17.76 -11.06
CA LEU A 341 6.87 -19.08 -11.23
C LEU A 341 7.52 -19.89 -12.35
N LEU A 342 7.75 -19.26 -13.51
CA LEU A 342 8.17 -19.95 -14.73
C LEU A 342 9.68 -19.89 -14.98
N ALA A 343 10.47 -19.41 -14.03
CA ALA A 343 11.93 -19.41 -14.13
C ALA A 343 12.41 -20.84 -14.41
N LYS A 344 13.26 -21.00 -15.42
CA LYS A 344 13.70 -22.30 -15.91
C LYS A 344 14.91 -22.79 -15.14
N ALA A 345 14.98 -24.10 -14.90
CA ALA A 345 16.15 -24.74 -14.32
C ALA A 345 17.33 -24.68 -15.31
N ASP A 346 18.54 -24.82 -14.79
CA ASP A 346 19.75 -24.85 -15.63
C ASP A 346 19.67 -25.99 -16.66
N GLY A 347 19.90 -25.66 -17.93
CA GLY A 347 19.78 -26.60 -19.06
C GLY A 347 18.37 -26.72 -19.66
N ALA A 348 17.30 -26.52 -18.87
CA ALA A 348 15.93 -26.58 -19.36
C ALA A 348 15.62 -25.44 -20.35
N SER A 349 16.25 -24.28 -20.20
CA SER A 349 16.12 -23.18 -21.16
C SER A 349 16.51 -23.61 -22.58
N THR A 350 17.61 -24.35 -22.74
CA THR A 350 18.09 -24.81 -24.05
C THR A 350 17.16 -25.85 -24.69
N GLU A 351 16.52 -26.70 -23.88
CA GLU A 351 15.49 -27.62 -24.38
C GLU A 351 14.28 -26.85 -24.93
N VAL A 352 13.84 -25.79 -24.23
CA VAL A 352 12.72 -24.95 -24.65
C VAL A 352 13.10 -24.09 -25.87
N GLU A 353 14.34 -23.57 -25.95
CA GLU A 353 14.87 -22.88 -27.13
C GLU A 353 14.84 -23.78 -28.38
N ALA A 354 15.16 -25.06 -28.24
CA ALA A 354 15.07 -26.01 -29.35
C ALA A 354 13.64 -26.16 -29.89
N ILE A 355 12.62 -26.12 -29.01
CA ILE A 355 11.21 -26.12 -29.39
C ILE A 355 10.87 -24.85 -30.17
N TYR A 356 11.31 -23.68 -29.70
CA TYR A 356 11.11 -22.42 -30.41
C TYR A 356 11.69 -22.47 -31.83
N ASN A 357 12.95 -22.89 -31.95
CA ASN A 357 13.63 -22.96 -33.23
C ASN A 357 12.94 -23.90 -34.23
N ALA A 358 12.37 -25.01 -33.74
CA ALA A 358 11.62 -25.94 -34.58
C ALA A 358 10.23 -25.42 -35.00
N GLU A 359 9.51 -24.74 -34.09
CA GLU A 359 8.06 -24.49 -34.26
C GLU A 359 7.67 -23.03 -34.45
N HIS A 360 8.57 -22.05 -34.27
CA HIS A 360 8.20 -20.63 -34.27
C HIS A 360 7.51 -20.16 -35.56
N ALA A 361 7.85 -20.77 -36.71
CA ALA A 361 7.21 -20.49 -37.99
C ALA A 361 5.71 -20.86 -38.01
N ASN A 362 5.30 -21.83 -37.19
CA ASN A 362 3.93 -22.32 -37.10
C ASN A 362 3.07 -21.51 -36.11
N PHE A 363 3.68 -20.75 -35.19
CA PHE A 363 2.96 -20.08 -34.11
C PHE A 363 1.89 -19.12 -34.59
N LYS A 364 2.14 -18.41 -35.69
CA LYS A 364 1.15 -17.49 -36.26
C LYS A 364 -0.12 -18.23 -36.68
N THR A 365 0.03 -19.40 -37.32
CA THR A 365 -1.11 -20.23 -37.74
C THR A 365 -1.83 -20.85 -36.56
N LEU A 366 -1.10 -21.26 -35.52
CA LEU A 366 -1.66 -21.98 -34.38
C LEU A 366 -2.38 -21.08 -33.37
N PHE A 367 -1.93 -19.84 -33.22
CA PHE A 367 -2.32 -19.00 -32.08
C PHE A 367 -2.92 -17.64 -32.48
N ASP A 368 -2.93 -17.26 -33.75
CA ASP A 368 -3.65 -16.05 -34.18
C ASP A 368 -5.16 -16.30 -34.20
N PHE A 369 -5.91 -15.37 -33.59
CA PHE A 369 -7.36 -15.38 -33.61
C PHE A 369 -7.88 -14.96 -34.99
N VAL A 370 -8.76 -15.78 -35.59
CA VAL A 370 -9.37 -15.51 -36.91
C VAL A 370 -10.46 -14.43 -36.80
N GLU A 371 -11.18 -14.37 -35.68
CA GLU A 371 -12.23 -13.38 -35.40
C GLU A 371 -12.10 -12.83 -33.97
N GLY A 372 -12.47 -11.57 -33.76
CA GLY A 372 -12.51 -10.92 -32.43
C GLY A 372 -11.33 -10.00 -32.15
N ARG A 373 -11.03 -9.79 -30.85
CA ARG A 373 -9.93 -8.93 -30.40
C ARG A 373 -8.59 -9.64 -30.67
N HIS A 374 -7.68 -8.96 -31.38
CA HIS A 374 -6.32 -9.45 -31.55
C HIS A 374 -5.52 -9.32 -30.24
N TYR A 375 -4.86 -10.40 -29.85
CA TYR A 375 -3.92 -10.42 -28.73
C TYR A 375 -2.50 -10.67 -29.24
N PRO A 376 -1.48 -10.03 -28.63
CA PRO A 376 -0.09 -10.26 -29.00
C PRO A 376 0.34 -11.69 -28.62
N ASN A 377 1.10 -12.32 -29.51
CA ASN A 377 1.69 -13.63 -29.27
C ASN A 377 3.15 -13.48 -28.77
N TYR A 378 4.00 -14.49 -28.98
CA TYR A 378 5.41 -14.42 -28.61
C TYR A 378 6.15 -13.31 -29.38
N ARG A 379 6.80 -12.41 -28.63
CA ARG A 379 7.59 -11.30 -29.18
C ARG A 379 8.90 -11.77 -29.79
N ASP A 380 9.58 -12.67 -29.10
CA ASP A 380 10.87 -13.24 -29.46
C ASP A 380 11.08 -14.59 -28.75
N GLU A 381 12.22 -15.24 -29.02
CA GLU A 381 12.65 -16.49 -28.38
C GLU A 381 12.71 -16.37 -26.85
N ARG A 382 13.25 -15.25 -26.33
CA ARG A 382 13.37 -15.02 -24.88
C ARG A 382 12.02 -14.95 -24.19
N HIS A 383 11.05 -14.34 -24.85
CA HIS A 383 9.67 -14.29 -24.40
C HIS A 383 9.06 -15.68 -24.36
N PHE A 384 9.23 -16.46 -25.44
CA PHE A 384 8.76 -17.85 -25.49
C PHE A 384 9.34 -18.71 -24.36
N VAL A 385 10.67 -18.72 -24.19
CA VAL A 385 11.35 -19.49 -23.15
C VAL A 385 10.85 -19.09 -21.75
N GLY A 386 10.68 -17.79 -21.54
CA GLY A 386 10.22 -17.24 -20.27
C GLY A 386 8.76 -17.56 -19.94
N THR A 387 7.87 -17.63 -20.94
CA THR A 387 6.44 -17.88 -20.73
C THR A 387 6.06 -19.34 -20.85
N TYR A 388 6.88 -20.20 -21.47
CA TYR A 388 6.59 -21.61 -21.64
C TYR A 388 6.23 -22.28 -20.30
N PRO A 389 5.14 -23.08 -20.23
CA PRO A 389 4.34 -23.63 -21.33
C PRO A 389 3.17 -22.75 -21.81
N PHE A 390 3.05 -21.51 -21.31
CA PHE A 390 1.97 -20.60 -21.64
C PHE A 390 2.24 -19.82 -22.92
N VAL A 391 1.16 -19.57 -23.67
CA VAL A 391 1.18 -18.75 -24.89
C VAL A 391 1.02 -17.28 -24.53
N GLY A 392 1.75 -16.40 -25.22
CA GLY A 392 1.81 -14.97 -24.90
C GLY A 392 0.44 -14.28 -24.78
N TYR A 393 -0.56 -14.68 -25.56
CA TYR A 393 -1.90 -14.07 -25.50
C TYR A 393 -2.68 -14.44 -24.22
N GLN A 394 -2.31 -15.52 -23.53
CA GLN A 394 -3.08 -16.05 -22.39
C GLN A 394 -3.05 -15.08 -21.20
N PHE A 395 -1.94 -14.36 -20.99
CA PHE A 395 -1.82 -13.35 -19.93
C PHE A 395 -2.79 -12.17 -20.12
N PRO A 396 -2.76 -11.41 -21.23
CA PRO A 396 -3.68 -10.29 -21.43
C PRO A 396 -5.14 -10.74 -21.60
N LEU A 397 -5.38 -11.94 -22.15
CA LEU A 397 -6.73 -12.49 -22.24
C LEU A 397 -7.32 -12.78 -20.86
N PHE A 398 -6.56 -13.46 -20.01
CA PHE A 398 -6.98 -13.80 -18.66
C PHE A 398 -7.15 -12.54 -17.79
N GLN A 399 -6.25 -11.57 -17.94
CA GLN A 399 -6.41 -10.26 -17.31
C GLN A 399 -7.73 -9.59 -17.72
N ALA A 400 -8.03 -9.51 -19.01
CA ALA A 400 -9.27 -8.90 -19.49
C ALA A 400 -10.51 -9.62 -18.94
N ALA A 401 -10.43 -10.94 -18.72
CA ALA A 401 -11.50 -11.70 -18.09
C ALA A 401 -11.67 -11.34 -16.60
N ILE A 402 -10.56 -11.26 -15.83
CA ILE A 402 -10.62 -10.83 -14.41
C ILE A 402 -11.18 -9.42 -14.30
N GLU A 403 -10.69 -8.48 -15.11
CA GLU A 403 -11.17 -7.10 -15.14
C GLU A 403 -12.67 -7.06 -15.41
N SER A 404 -13.15 -7.77 -16.43
CA SER A 404 -14.58 -7.82 -16.76
C SER A 404 -15.45 -8.42 -15.67
N ILE A 405 -14.97 -9.43 -14.92
CA ILE A 405 -15.72 -10.01 -13.80
C ILE A 405 -15.74 -9.04 -12.62
N SER A 406 -14.62 -8.33 -12.39
CA SER A 406 -14.51 -7.30 -11.35
C SER A 406 -15.45 -6.13 -11.61
N ASP A 407 -15.50 -5.64 -12.85
CA ASP A 407 -16.35 -4.53 -13.29
C ASP A 407 -17.86 -4.81 -13.11
N HIS A 408 -18.25 -6.07 -13.02
CA HIS A 408 -19.64 -6.50 -12.83
C HIS A 408 -20.02 -6.79 -11.38
N ASN A 409 -19.21 -6.38 -10.40
CA ASN A 409 -19.44 -6.56 -8.96
C ASN A 409 -19.80 -7.99 -8.55
N ILE A 410 -19.40 -9.00 -9.34
CA ILE A 410 -19.68 -10.42 -9.03
C ILE A 410 -18.91 -10.88 -7.77
N PHE A 411 -18.00 -10.05 -7.25
CA PHE A 411 -17.17 -10.33 -6.09
C PHE A 411 -17.66 -9.73 -4.75
N GLU A 412 -18.89 -9.21 -4.66
CA GLU A 412 -19.43 -8.71 -3.38
C GLU A 412 -19.65 -9.85 -2.35
N GLY A 413 -18.73 -10.01 -1.39
CA GLY A 413 -18.86 -10.93 -0.27
C GLY A 413 -17.63 -11.00 0.65
N ARG A 414 -17.85 -10.87 1.97
CA ARG A 414 -16.85 -10.79 3.07
C ARG A 414 -15.99 -12.05 3.34
N ASN A 415 -16.03 -13.07 2.47
CA ASN A 415 -15.22 -14.29 2.60
C ASN A 415 -14.65 -14.68 1.23
N SER A 416 -13.62 -13.97 0.76
CA SER A 416 -12.86 -14.36 -0.41
C SER A 416 -11.46 -14.79 0.03
N SER A 417 -11.19 -16.10 -0.04
CA SER A 417 -9.81 -16.60 -0.08
C SER A 417 -9.18 -16.13 -1.39
N VAL A 418 -8.39 -15.06 -1.32
CA VAL A 418 -7.90 -14.31 -2.50
C VAL A 418 -6.65 -14.94 -3.15
N GLY A 419 -5.96 -15.87 -2.47
CA GLY A 419 -4.75 -16.51 -2.98
C GLY A 419 -4.95 -17.28 -4.29
N GLU A 420 -6.09 -17.98 -4.39
CA GLU A 420 -6.56 -18.74 -5.56
C GLU A 420 -7.07 -17.83 -6.70
N ARG A 421 -7.13 -16.51 -6.49
CA ARG A 421 -7.71 -15.53 -7.44
C ARG A 421 -6.69 -14.54 -8.00
N SER A 422 -5.42 -14.65 -7.60
CA SER A 422 -4.35 -13.89 -8.23
C SER A 422 -4.00 -14.52 -9.58
N MET A 423 -3.59 -13.72 -10.56
CA MET A 423 -3.10 -14.25 -11.84
C MET A 423 -1.99 -15.27 -11.63
N LEU A 424 -1.17 -15.05 -10.61
CA LEU A 424 -0.10 -15.96 -10.21
C LEU A 424 -0.64 -17.30 -9.70
N GLY A 425 -1.66 -17.29 -8.83
CA GLY A 425 -2.30 -18.51 -8.31
C GLY A 425 -2.99 -19.33 -9.40
N VAL A 426 -3.67 -18.68 -10.35
CA VAL A 426 -4.32 -19.40 -11.46
C VAL A 426 -3.30 -19.98 -12.43
N VAL A 427 -2.23 -19.26 -12.77
CA VAL A 427 -1.16 -19.81 -13.60
C VAL A 427 -0.48 -21.00 -12.89
N GLN A 428 -0.28 -20.90 -11.58
CA GLN A 428 0.22 -22.01 -10.77
C GLN A 428 -0.71 -23.23 -10.85
N GLU A 429 -2.01 -23.04 -10.62
CA GLU A 429 -3.00 -24.11 -10.71
C GLU A 429 -3.00 -24.79 -12.08
N VAL A 430 -3.03 -24.02 -13.16
CA VAL A 430 -2.99 -24.54 -14.54
C VAL A 430 -1.69 -25.30 -14.81
N ALA A 431 -0.56 -24.82 -14.29
CA ALA A 431 0.72 -25.50 -14.47
C ALA A 431 0.87 -26.76 -13.60
N THR A 432 0.19 -26.82 -12.45
CA THR A 432 0.17 -27.98 -11.53
C THR A 432 -0.92 -29.00 -11.85
N GLY A 433 -1.93 -28.62 -12.62
CA GLY A 433 -3.14 -29.41 -12.85
C GLY A 433 -2.86 -30.82 -13.39
N PRO A 434 -3.70 -31.82 -13.03
CA PRO A 434 -3.49 -33.21 -13.41
C PRO A 434 -3.54 -33.36 -14.93
N ARG A 435 -2.51 -34.02 -15.49
CA ARG A 435 -2.47 -34.46 -16.89
C ARG A 435 -3.41 -35.63 -17.13
#